data_AF-L5LUN5-F1
#
_entry.id   AF-L5LUN5-F1
#
_cell.length_a   1.000
_cell.length_b   1.000
_cell.length_c   1.000
_cell.angle_alpha   90.00
_cell.angle_beta   90.00
_cell.angle_gamma   90.00
#
_symmetry.space_group_name_H-M   'P 1'
#
loop_
_entity.id
_entity.type
_entity.pdbx_description
1 polymer ?
#
loop_
_entity_poly.entity_id
_entity_poly.type
_entity_poly.pdbx_seq_one_letter_code
_entity_poly.pdbx_strand_id
1 'polypeptide(L)'
;MCSQDAVSAQVLSELFTNSKENIPLKISEDCLYLNIYTPADLKRKSRLPVMVWIHGGGLVVGGASTYNGLALSAHENVVVVIIQYRLGIWGFFSTGDEHSRGNWGHLDQLAALRWVQENIANFGGDPGSVTIFGESAGAESVSVLQIATFAGCQTTTSAVMVHCLRQKSEDELLETSLKMNFFRLDLHGDPRESQPFLSSVVDGVLLPKMPEELLAEKQLNTVPYIVGINHQEFGWILPVMMGYPISEGKLDQKTASSLLWQSFSFTVSV
;
A
#
# COMPACT_ATOMS: atom_id res chain seq x y z
N MET A 1 -11.92 4.99 5.55
CA MET A 1 -10.51 4.55 5.59
C MET A 1 -10.45 3.24 6.34
N CYS A 2 -9.49 2.38 6.02
CA CYS A 2 -9.23 1.16 6.82
C CYS A 2 -8.67 1.50 8.19
N SER A 3 -8.81 0.58 9.15
CA SER A 3 -8.28 0.74 10.51
C SER A 3 -6.77 1.06 10.51
N GLN A 4 -6.41 2.17 11.15
CA GLN A 4 -5.08 2.79 11.13
C GLN A 4 -5.01 3.93 12.17
N ASP A 5 -3.82 4.49 12.42
CA ASP A 5 -3.66 5.72 13.23
C ASP A 5 -4.41 6.90 12.60
N ALA A 6 -5.40 7.44 13.32
CA ALA A 6 -6.26 8.51 12.82
C ALA A 6 -5.56 9.86 12.62
N VAL A 7 -4.54 10.17 13.42
CA VAL A 7 -3.80 11.44 13.35
C VAL A 7 -2.85 11.40 12.17
N SER A 8 -2.10 10.30 12.03
CA SER A 8 -1.20 10.05 10.90
C SER A 8 -1.97 9.95 9.58
N ALA A 9 -3.14 9.30 9.57
CA ALA A 9 -4.02 9.25 8.41
C ALA A 9 -4.52 10.64 7.98
N GLN A 10 -4.94 11.48 8.94
CA GLN A 10 -5.40 12.83 8.67
C GLN A 10 -4.26 13.71 8.13
N VAL A 11 -3.08 13.69 8.76
CA VAL A 11 -1.89 14.43 8.30
C VAL A 11 -1.46 13.98 6.90
N LEU A 12 -1.43 12.68 6.64
CA LEU A 12 -1.11 12.14 5.31
C LEU A 12 -2.17 12.57 4.28
N SER A 13 -3.45 12.51 4.63
CA SER A 13 -4.52 12.95 3.74
C SER A 13 -4.47 14.44 3.45
N GLU A 14 -4.09 15.29 4.41
CA GLU A 14 -3.93 16.74 4.20
C GLU A 14 -2.70 17.07 3.34
N LEU A 15 -1.62 16.29 3.43
CA LEU A 15 -0.42 16.46 2.61
C LEU A 15 -0.62 16.02 1.15
N PHE A 16 -1.39 14.94 0.93
CA PHE A 16 -1.53 14.30 -0.39
C PHE A 16 -2.89 14.50 -1.08
N THR A 17 -3.87 15.14 -0.43
CA THR A 17 -5.17 15.40 -1.06
C THR A 17 -5.04 16.32 -2.29
N ASN A 18 -5.65 15.89 -3.40
CA ASN A 18 -5.88 16.74 -4.57
C ASN A 18 -7.29 17.36 -4.57
N SER A 19 -8.07 17.15 -3.51
CA SER A 19 -9.39 17.76 -3.28
C SER A 19 -9.27 19.03 -2.44
N LYS A 20 -10.12 20.03 -2.74
CA LYS A 20 -10.28 21.23 -1.90
C LYS A 20 -11.21 21.03 -0.70
N GLU A 21 -11.94 19.91 -0.67
CA GLU A 21 -12.87 19.59 0.41
C GLU A 21 -12.19 18.69 1.44
N ASN A 22 -12.14 19.16 2.69
CA ASN A 22 -11.75 18.32 3.82
C ASN A 22 -12.91 17.38 4.17
N ILE A 23 -12.87 16.17 3.60
CA ILE A 23 -13.79 15.09 3.93
C ILE A 23 -13.34 14.49 5.27
N PRO A 24 -14.14 14.53 6.36
CA PRO A 24 -13.78 13.86 7.60
C PRO A 24 -13.91 12.34 7.41
N LEU A 25 -12.77 11.66 7.27
CA LEU A 25 -12.73 10.24 6.96
C LEU A 25 -12.92 9.40 8.23
N LYS A 26 -14.00 8.62 8.25
CA LYS A 26 -14.21 7.59 9.27
C LYS A 26 -13.25 6.42 9.05
N ILE A 27 -12.80 5.85 10.14
CA ILE A 27 -11.91 4.69 10.21
C ILE A 27 -12.74 3.50 10.72
N SER A 28 -12.53 2.33 10.09
CA SER A 28 -13.16 1.07 10.47
C SER A 28 -12.42 -0.11 9.83
N GLU A 29 -12.57 -1.31 10.39
CA GLU A 29 -12.28 -2.56 9.67
C GLU A 29 -13.18 -2.78 8.44
N ASP A 30 -14.43 -2.31 8.46
CA ASP A 30 -15.29 -2.28 7.26
C ASP A 30 -14.85 -1.15 6.33
N CYS A 31 -13.90 -1.48 5.45
CA CYS A 31 -13.22 -0.49 4.62
C CYS A 31 -12.95 -0.92 3.19
N LEU A 32 -13.33 -2.13 2.77
CA LEU A 32 -13.03 -2.70 1.45
C LEU A 32 -13.97 -2.16 0.37
N TYR A 33 -13.87 -0.85 0.15
CA TYR A 33 -14.64 -0.07 -0.81
C TYR A 33 -13.74 0.45 -1.94
N LEU A 34 -14.35 0.82 -3.06
CA LEU A 34 -13.68 1.49 -4.17
C LEU A 34 -14.52 2.67 -4.69
N ASN A 35 -13.84 3.72 -5.11
CA ASN A 35 -14.45 4.91 -5.71
C ASN A 35 -14.29 4.82 -7.24
N ILE A 36 -15.36 5.12 -8.00
CA ILE A 36 -15.33 5.09 -9.47
C ILE A 36 -15.67 6.48 -10.01
N TYR A 37 -14.80 6.99 -10.88
CA TYR A 37 -15.00 8.19 -11.66
C TYR A 37 -15.07 7.77 -13.13
N THR A 38 -16.20 8.04 -13.79
CA THR A 38 -16.41 7.72 -15.20
C THR A 38 -16.89 8.95 -15.96
N PRO A 39 -16.32 9.26 -17.14
CA PRO A 39 -16.80 10.33 -18.01
C PRO A 39 -17.86 9.81 -18.99
N ALA A 40 -18.18 8.52 -18.94
CA ALA A 40 -19.06 7.86 -19.89
C ALA A 40 -20.53 8.26 -19.68
N ASP A 41 -21.21 8.57 -20.79
CA ASP A 41 -22.66 8.59 -20.83
C ASP A 41 -23.19 7.14 -20.74
N LEU A 42 -23.57 6.71 -19.53
CA LEU A 42 -24.03 5.35 -19.24
C LEU A 42 -25.29 4.93 -20.01
N LYS A 43 -25.97 5.84 -20.71
CA LYS A 43 -27.07 5.51 -21.64
C LYS A 43 -26.55 4.95 -22.98
N ARG A 44 -25.26 5.08 -23.27
CA ARG A 44 -24.59 4.60 -24.47
C ARG A 44 -23.56 3.53 -24.11
N LYS A 45 -23.42 2.52 -24.97
CA LYS A 45 -22.32 1.55 -24.84
C LYS A 45 -20.99 2.25 -25.11
N SER A 46 -20.11 2.18 -24.13
CA SER A 46 -18.74 2.71 -24.13
C SER A 46 -17.78 1.62 -23.64
N ARG A 47 -16.52 1.72 -24.03
CA ARG A 47 -15.41 0.84 -23.66
C ARG A 47 -14.15 1.68 -23.52
N LEU A 48 -14.11 2.52 -22.48
CA LEU A 48 -13.01 3.42 -22.20
C LEU A 48 -11.87 2.68 -21.48
N PRO A 49 -10.61 3.08 -21.65
CA PRO A 49 -9.52 2.56 -20.83
C PRO A 49 -9.80 2.79 -19.34
N VAL A 50 -9.37 1.85 -18.51
CA VAL A 50 -9.57 1.86 -17.06
C VAL A 50 -8.23 2.05 -16.37
N MET A 51 -8.14 2.99 -15.44
CA MET A 51 -6.95 3.22 -14.61
C MET A 51 -7.29 2.95 -13.15
N VAL A 52 -6.61 1.99 -12.51
CA VAL A 52 -6.84 1.58 -11.12
C VAL A 52 -5.72 2.11 -10.23
N TRP A 53 -6.04 3.07 -9.36
CA TRP A 53 -5.10 3.69 -8.42
C TRP A 53 -5.00 2.88 -7.12
N ILE A 54 -3.76 2.55 -6.75
CA ILE A 54 -3.39 1.99 -5.44
C ILE A 54 -2.63 3.07 -4.68
N HIS A 55 -3.14 3.49 -3.52
CA HIS A 55 -2.54 4.58 -2.75
C HIS A 55 -1.23 4.16 -2.06
N GLY A 56 -0.36 5.15 -1.77
CA GLY A 56 0.83 4.98 -0.94
C GLY A 56 0.53 4.96 0.55
N GLY A 57 1.56 5.24 1.37
CA GLY A 57 1.46 5.24 2.84
C GLY A 57 2.04 4.00 3.53
N GLY A 58 3.06 3.36 2.93
CA GLY A 58 3.90 2.32 3.55
C GLY A 58 3.15 1.15 4.15
N LEU A 59 2.02 0.78 3.54
CA LEU A 59 1.14 -0.33 3.95
C LEU A 59 0.51 -0.17 5.35
N VAL A 60 0.72 0.94 6.06
CA VAL A 60 0.23 1.19 7.43
C VAL A 60 -0.83 2.30 7.49
N VAL A 61 -0.76 3.29 6.59
CA VAL A 61 -1.67 4.44 6.53
C VAL A 61 -2.10 4.75 5.09
N GLY A 62 -3.18 5.52 4.92
CA GLY A 62 -3.65 6.02 3.63
C GLY A 62 -5.14 5.77 3.36
N GLY A 63 -5.62 6.34 2.25
CA GLY A 63 -6.98 6.14 1.80
C GLY A 63 -7.29 6.56 0.37
N ALA A 64 -8.11 5.78 -0.32
CA ALA A 64 -8.71 6.01 -1.62
C ALA A 64 -9.39 7.38 -1.72
N SER A 65 -10.14 7.78 -0.70
CA SER A 65 -10.88 9.06 -0.66
C SER A 65 -9.99 10.29 -0.46
N THR A 66 -8.68 10.13 -0.21
CA THR A 66 -7.69 11.23 -0.31
C THR A 66 -7.51 11.68 -1.77
N TYR A 67 -7.78 10.79 -2.74
CA TYR A 67 -7.55 11.04 -4.16
C TYR A 67 -8.89 11.20 -4.89
N ASN A 68 -9.03 12.32 -5.60
CA ASN A 68 -10.18 12.62 -6.45
C ASN A 68 -9.81 12.34 -7.92
N GLY A 69 -10.45 11.33 -8.51
CA GLY A 69 -10.23 10.91 -9.90
C GLY A 69 -10.91 11.77 -10.95
N LEU A 70 -11.74 12.76 -10.57
CA LEU A 70 -12.58 13.55 -11.48
C LEU A 70 -11.77 14.22 -12.60
N ALA A 71 -10.66 14.89 -12.26
CA ALA A 71 -9.86 15.63 -13.23
C ALA A 71 -9.24 14.69 -14.29
N LEU A 72 -8.55 13.63 -13.85
CA LEU A 72 -7.94 12.64 -14.74
C LEU A 72 -9.01 11.97 -15.63
N SER A 73 -10.13 11.58 -15.03
CA SER A 73 -11.24 10.94 -15.74
C SER A 73 -11.84 11.83 -16.83
N ALA A 74 -12.08 13.12 -16.52
CA ALA A 74 -12.67 14.08 -17.46
C ALA A 74 -11.69 14.56 -18.55
N HIS A 75 -10.41 14.75 -18.23
CA HIS A 75 -9.42 15.28 -19.17
C HIS A 75 -8.90 14.22 -20.14
N GLU A 76 -8.58 13.02 -19.65
CA GLU A 76 -8.01 11.94 -20.48
C GLU A 76 -9.09 10.97 -21.02
N ASN A 77 -10.37 11.20 -20.66
CA ASN A 77 -11.52 10.38 -21.07
C ASN A 77 -11.36 8.89 -20.71
N VAL A 78 -10.95 8.63 -19.46
CA VAL A 78 -10.72 7.30 -18.88
C VAL A 78 -11.61 7.05 -17.67
N VAL A 79 -11.91 5.78 -17.38
CA VAL A 79 -12.54 5.40 -16.11
C VAL A 79 -11.45 5.28 -15.04
N VAL A 80 -11.52 6.08 -13.99
CA VAL A 80 -10.60 6.01 -12.86
C VAL A 80 -11.26 5.25 -11.72
N VAL A 81 -10.65 4.15 -11.29
CA VAL A 81 -11.05 3.38 -10.12
C VAL A 81 -10.01 3.59 -9.03
N ILE A 82 -10.44 3.87 -7.81
CA ILE A 82 -9.53 4.07 -6.68
C ILE A 82 -9.93 3.11 -5.55
N ILE A 83 -9.01 2.23 -5.17
CA ILE A 83 -9.32 1.08 -4.30
C ILE A 83 -8.79 1.27 -2.88
N GLN A 84 -9.52 0.75 -1.89
CA GLN A 84 -8.99 0.47 -0.57
C GLN A 84 -8.37 -0.93 -0.50
N TYR A 85 -7.44 -1.09 0.44
CA TYR A 85 -6.94 -2.38 0.90
C TYR A 85 -6.66 -2.29 2.41
N ARG A 86 -6.68 -3.42 3.13
CA ARG A 86 -6.34 -3.43 4.57
C ARG A 86 -4.89 -3.00 4.80
N LEU A 87 -4.67 -2.32 5.91
CA LEU A 87 -3.39 -1.72 6.31
C LEU A 87 -2.91 -2.30 7.64
N GLY A 88 -1.64 -2.06 7.98
CA GLY A 88 -1.04 -2.43 9.26
C GLY A 88 -1.24 -3.92 9.59
N ILE A 89 -1.57 -4.20 10.85
CA ILE A 89 -1.78 -5.57 11.36
C ILE A 89 -2.89 -6.29 10.56
N TRP A 90 -3.99 -5.59 10.22
CA TRP A 90 -5.11 -6.17 9.46
C TRP A 90 -4.75 -6.54 8.02
N GLY A 91 -3.79 -5.83 7.42
CA GLY A 91 -3.33 -6.02 6.05
C GLY A 91 -2.13 -6.97 5.92
N PHE A 92 -1.21 -6.96 6.87
CA PHE A 92 0.15 -7.50 6.66
C PHE A 92 0.68 -8.35 7.82
N PHE A 93 -0.12 -8.63 8.85
CA PHE A 93 0.29 -9.58 9.90
C PHE A 93 0.58 -10.96 9.30
N SER A 94 1.81 -11.45 9.49
CA SER A 94 2.26 -12.77 9.08
C SER A 94 2.84 -13.56 10.25
N THR A 95 2.61 -14.86 10.25
CA THR A 95 3.26 -15.86 11.11
C THR A 95 4.40 -16.60 10.39
N GLY A 96 4.68 -16.27 9.12
CA GLY A 96 5.67 -16.96 8.29
C GLY A 96 5.20 -18.30 7.73
N ASP A 97 3.88 -18.55 7.80
CA ASP A 97 3.27 -19.84 7.52
C ASP A 97 1.77 -19.71 7.19
N GLU A 98 1.14 -20.85 6.94
CA GLU A 98 -0.29 -21.11 6.68
C GLU A 98 -1.36 -20.23 7.34
N HIS A 99 -1.26 -19.94 8.64
CA HIS A 99 -2.43 -19.41 9.37
C HIS A 99 -2.57 -17.91 9.23
N SER A 100 -1.43 -17.23 9.21
CA SER A 100 -1.34 -15.89 8.68
C SER A 100 -0.17 -15.85 7.73
N ARG A 101 -0.44 -16.18 6.47
CA ARG A 101 0.54 -16.05 5.40
C ARG A 101 1.05 -14.61 5.26
N GLY A 102 0.20 -13.64 5.58
CA GLY A 102 0.45 -12.22 5.38
C GLY A 102 -0.24 -11.73 4.12
N ASN A 103 0.21 -10.59 3.60
CA ASN A 103 -0.19 -10.03 2.30
C ASN A 103 -1.71 -9.86 2.09
N TRP A 104 -2.51 -9.81 3.16
CA TRP A 104 -3.96 -9.66 3.09
C TRP A 104 -4.38 -8.38 2.36
N GLY A 105 -3.64 -7.27 2.52
CA GLY A 105 -3.84 -6.04 1.78
C GLY A 105 -3.65 -6.24 0.27
N HIS A 106 -2.63 -6.96 -0.18
CA HIS A 106 -2.45 -7.28 -1.60
C HIS A 106 -3.53 -8.25 -2.13
N LEU A 107 -4.02 -9.17 -1.29
CA LEU A 107 -5.16 -10.01 -1.66
C LEU A 107 -6.45 -9.19 -1.81
N ASP A 108 -6.64 -8.13 -1.03
CA ASP A 108 -7.73 -7.16 -1.23
C ASP A 108 -7.56 -6.39 -2.55
N GLN A 109 -6.33 -5.96 -2.87
CA GLN A 109 -6.02 -5.31 -4.16
C GLN A 109 -6.35 -6.24 -5.33
N LEU A 110 -5.95 -7.51 -5.26
CA LEU A 110 -6.27 -8.52 -6.27
C LEU A 110 -7.78 -8.80 -6.36
N ALA A 111 -8.50 -8.81 -5.23
CA ALA A 111 -9.96 -8.95 -5.20
C ALA A 111 -10.66 -7.76 -5.86
N ALA A 112 -10.19 -6.53 -5.61
CA ALA A 112 -10.70 -5.33 -6.27
C ALA A 112 -10.43 -5.35 -7.79
N LEU A 113 -9.27 -5.85 -8.23
CA LEU A 113 -8.98 -6.02 -9.66
C LEU A 113 -9.89 -7.08 -10.33
N ARG A 114 -10.21 -8.18 -9.65
CA ARG A 114 -11.21 -9.15 -10.12
C ARG A 114 -12.60 -8.51 -10.21
N TRP A 115 -13.00 -7.73 -9.20
CA TRP A 115 -14.24 -6.97 -9.24
C TRP A 115 -14.28 -6.01 -10.44
N VAL A 116 -13.19 -5.31 -10.74
CA VAL A 116 -13.07 -4.44 -11.92
C VAL A 116 -13.26 -5.25 -13.22
N GLN A 117 -12.59 -6.40 -13.37
CA GLN A 117 -12.76 -7.29 -14.52
C GLN A 117 -14.22 -7.72 -14.73
N GLU A 118 -14.92 -8.05 -13.65
CA GLU A 118 -16.31 -8.53 -13.68
C GLU A 118 -17.35 -7.42 -13.89
N ASN A 119 -17.08 -6.19 -13.40
CA ASN A 119 -18.11 -5.15 -13.25
C ASN A 119 -17.86 -3.86 -14.04
N ILE A 120 -16.63 -3.52 -14.44
CA ILE A 120 -16.32 -2.17 -14.95
C ILE A 120 -16.99 -1.82 -16.28
N ALA A 121 -17.38 -2.85 -17.06
CA ALA A 121 -18.20 -2.71 -18.26
C ALA A 121 -19.54 -1.98 -18.00
N ASN A 122 -20.11 -2.13 -16.79
CA ASN A 122 -21.34 -1.43 -16.39
C ASN A 122 -21.13 0.08 -16.15
N PHE A 123 -19.87 0.51 -15.99
CA PHE A 123 -19.47 1.91 -15.78
C PHE A 123 -18.85 2.54 -17.03
N GLY A 124 -18.96 1.86 -18.19
CA GLY A 124 -18.41 2.31 -19.48
C GLY A 124 -16.92 2.02 -19.69
N GLY A 125 -16.27 1.30 -18.77
CA GLY A 125 -14.88 0.88 -18.89
C GLY A 125 -14.71 -0.40 -19.70
N ASP A 126 -13.53 -0.61 -20.27
CA ASP A 126 -13.15 -1.86 -20.92
C ASP A 126 -12.35 -2.77 -19.97
N PRO A 127 -12.89 -3.92 -19.52
CA PRO A 127 -12.11 -4.87 -18.72
C PRO A 127 -10.90 -5.45 -19.50
N GLY A 128 -10.90 -5.38 -20.83
CA GLY A 128 -9.74 -5.74 -21.66
C GLY A 128 -8.63 -4.68 -21.72
N SER A 129 -8.82 -3.50 -21.13
CA SER A 129 -7.86 -2.38 -21.15
C SER A 129 -7.77 -1.74 -19.77
N VAL A 130 -7.18 -2.47 -18.81
CA VAL A 130 -6.99 -2.04 -17.43
C VAL A 130 -5.50 -1.80 -17.15
N THR A 131 -5.18 -0.58 -16.70
CA THR A 131 -3.84 -0.18 -16.23
C THR A 131 -3.88 -0.01 -14.72
N ILE A 132 -3.00 -0.70 -13.99
CA ILE A 132 -2.78 -0.46 -12.55
C ILE A 132 -1.65 0.55 -12.36
N PHE A 133 -1.78 1.45 -11.40
CA PHE A 133 -0.77 2.46 -11.08
C PHE A 133 -0.84 2.86 -9.60
N GLY A 134 0.27 3.32 -9.04
CA GLY A 134 0.39 3.67 -7.62
C GLY A 134 1.63 4.49 -7.34
N GLU A 135 1.77 4.97 -6.11
CA GLU A 135 2.91 5.75 -5.61
C GLU A 135 3.38 5.18 -4.26
N SER A 136 4.68 5.28 -3.95
CA SER A 136 5.29 4.70 -2.75
C SER A 136 4.88 3.22 -2.59
N ALA A 137 4.28 2.83 -1.47
CA ALA A 137 3.76 1.48 -1.23
C ALA A 137 2.69 1.01 -2.25
N GLY A 138 1.99 1.93 -2.91
CA GLY A 138 1.11 1.61 -4.03
C GLY A 138 1.87 1.20 -5.29
N ALA A 139 3.06 1.76 -5.53
CA ALA A 139 3.96 1.35 -6.62
C ALA A 139 4.67 0.02 -6.32
N GLU A 140 5.05 -0.19 -5.06
CA GLU A 140 5.50 -1.49 -4.54
C GLU A 140 4.40 -2.55 -4.75
N SER A 141 3.16 -2.24 -4.37
CA SER A 141 1.99 -3.11 -4.56
C SER A 141 1.75 -3.44 -6.05
N VAL A 142 1.88 -2.46 -6.96
CA VAL A 142 1.83 -2.72 -8.41
C VAL A 142 2.92 -3.71 -8.84
N SER A 143 4.14 -3.57 -8.33
CA SER A 143 5.26 -4.48 -8.60
C SER A 143 4.98 -5.89 -8.07
N VAL A 144 4.53 -6.01 -6.81
CA VAL A 144 4.12 -7.27 -6.18
C VAL A 144 3.02 -7.96 -6.99
N LEU A 145 1.99 -7.25 -7.43
CA LEU A 145 0.91 -7.84 -8.24
C LEU A 145 1.38 -8.33 -9.62
N GLN A 146 2.37 -7.65 -10.23
CA GLN A 146 2.99 -8.10 -11.49
C GLN A 146 3.79 -9.41 -11.30
N ILE A 147 4.43 -9.56 -10.14
CA ILE A 147 5.17 -10.77 -9.73
C ILE A 147 4.18 -11.90 -9.35
N ALA A 148 3.12 -11.57 -8.62
CA ALA A 148 2.30 -12.52 -7.88
C ALA A 148 1.32 -13.36 -8.71
N THR A 149 1.15 -13.04 -9.98
CA THR A 149 0.21 -13.75 -10.87
C THR A 149 0.63 -15.22 -11.13
N PHE A 150 1.82 -15.64 -10.68
CA PHE A 150 2.42 -16.96 -10.96
C PHE A 150 2.22 -18.05 -9.88
N ALA A 151 1.68 -17.76 -8.69
CA ALA A 151 2.16 -18.39 -7.45
C ALA A 151 1.22 -19.29 -6.61
N GLY A 152 0.09 -19.80 -7.12
CA GLY A 152 -0.98 -20.35 -6.25
C GLY A 152 -0.71 -21.63 -5.41
N CYS A 153 -0.70 -21.50 -4.06
CA CYS A 153 -1.18 -22.47 -3.01
C CYS A 153 -0.34 -23.75 -2.69
N GLN A 154 -0.38 -24.39 -1.48
CA GLN A 154 -1.05 -24.13 -0.17
C GLN A 154 -0.36 -24.91 1.01
N THR A 155 -0.69 -24.64 2.30
CA THR A 155 0.06 -25.13 3.50
C THR A 155 -0.79 -25.37 4.80
N THR A 156 -0.21 -25.80 5.95
CA THR A 156 -0.80 -26.75 6.95
C THR A 156 -1.16 -26.34 8.42
N THR A 157 -0.24 -26.13 9.42
CA THR A 157 -0.61 -25.81 10.85
C THR A 157 0.31 -24.89 11.73
N SER A 158 -0.21 -23.76 12.28
CA SER A 158 0.38 -22.79 13.28
C SER A 158 -0.66 -21.95 14.10
N ALA A 159 -1.90 -22.45 14.19
CA ALA A 159 -3.13 -21.69 14.45
C ALA A 159 -3.23 -20.78 15.70
N VAL A 160 -2.40 -20.97 16.73
CA VAL A 160 -2.64 -20.41 18.08
C VAL A 160 -2.50 -18.87 18.11
N MET A 161 -1.46 -18.32 17.46
CA MET A 161 -1.23 -16.87 17.43
C MET A 161 -2.36 -16.14 16.70
N VAL A 162 -2.78 -16.68 15.55
CA VAL A 162 -3.84 -16.11 14.72
C VAL A 162 -5.21 -16.22 15.38
N HIS A 163 -5.46 -17.30 16.12
CA HIS A 163 -6.68 -17.43 16.92
C HIS A 163 -6.74 -16.34 18.01
N CYS A 164 -5.63 -16.07 18.71
CA CYS A 164 -5.56 -15.01 19.71
C CYS A 164 -5.87 -13.62 19.12
N LEU A 165 -5.22 -13.25 18.02
CA LEU A 165 -5.43 -11.94 17.37
C LEU A 165 -6.86 -11.78 16.82
N ARG A 166 -7.49 -12.85 16.33
CA ARG A 166 -8.91 -12.84 15.91
C ARG A 166 -9.92 -12.72 17.05
N GLN A 167 -9.49 -12.75 18.32
CA GLN A 167 -10.35 -12.49 19.48
C GLN A 167 -10.15 -11.07 20.05
N LYS A 168 -9.31 -10.24 19.41
CA LYS A 168 -9.09 -8.84 19.77
C LYS A 168 -10.08 -7.92 19.07
N SER A 169 -10.46 -6.83 19.72
CA SER A 169 -11.25 -5.76 19.08
C SER A 169 -10.39 -4.90 18.14
N GLU A 170 -11.05 -4.15 17.26
CA GLU A 170 -10.41 -3.12 16.42
C GLU A 170 -9.54 -2.17 17.28
N ASP A 171 -10.08 -1.69 18.41
CA ASP A 171 -9.36 -0.81 19.34
C ASP A 171 -8.11 -1.46 19.96
N GLU A 172 -8.17 -2.75 20.34
CA GLU A 172 -7.02 -3.46 20.92
C GLU A 172 -5.90 -3.69 19.87
N LEU A 173 -6.28 -4.01 18.63
CA LEU A 173 -5.34 -4.15 17.52
C LEU A 173 -4.75 -2.80 17.10
N LEU A 174 -5.54 -1.73 17.13
CA LEU A 174 -5.07 -0.37 16.88
C LEU A 174 -4.09 0.08 17.97
N GLU A 175 -4.41 -0.10 19.26
CA GLU A 175 -3.49 0.21 20.35
C GLU A 175 -2.17 -0.58 20.24
N THR A 176 -2.24 -1.84 19.79
CA THR A 176 -1.06 -2.64 19.50
C THR A 176 -0.25 -2.06 18.34
N SER A 177 -0.90 -1.70 17.23
CA SER A 177 -0.25 -1.06 16.07
C SER A 177 0.41 0.29 16.43
N LEU A 178 -0.19 1.06 17.33
CA LEU A 178 0.38 2.31 17.85
C LEU A 178 1.63 2.07 18.72
N LYS A 179 1.59 1.03 19.57
CA LYS A 179 2.74 0.64 20.41
C LYS A 179 3.94 0.12 19.60
N MET A 180 3.69 -0.46 18.43
CA MET A 180 4.75 -0.86 17.49
C MET A 180 5.46 0.33 16.83
N ASN A 181 4.92 1.56 16.96
CA ASN A 181 5.56 2.81 16.53
C ASN A 181 6.04 2.79 15.06
N PHE A 182 5.24 2.14 14.19
CA PHE A 182 5.48 2.09 12.76
C PHE A 182 5.68 3.49 12.16
N PHE A 183 6.33 3.54 11.00
CA PHE A 183 6.71 4.76 10.28
C PHE A 183 7.71 5.69 10.95
N ARG A 184 8.09 5.49 12.23
CA ARG A 184 9.11 6.33 12.89
C ARG A 184 10.49 5.67 12.89
N LEU A 185 11.51 6.53 12.84
CA LEU A 185 12.90 6.16 13.09
C LEU A 185 13.11 5.91 14.60
N ASP A 186 13.55 4.71 14.97
CA ASP A 186 14.14 4.50 16.30
C ASP A 186 15.57 5.06 16.31
N LEU A 187 15.87 5.94 17.26
CA LEU A 187 17.18 6.57 17.43
C LEU A 187 18.02 5.91 18.53
N HIS A 188 17.47 4.93 19.26
CA HIS A 188 18.05 4.38 20.49
C HIS A 188 18.16 2.86 20.51
N GLY A 189 17.28 2.14 19.81
CA GLY A 189 17.35 0.68 19.66
C GLY A 189 18.44 0.20 18.70
N ASP A 190 18.51 -1.13 18.53
CA ASP A 190 19.29 -1.76 17.45
C ASP A 190 18.46 -1.73 16.15
N PRO A 191 18.94 -1.09 15.08
CA PRO A 191 18.17 -1.01 13.84
C PRO A 191 17.97 -2.37 13.15
N ARG A 192 18.67 -3.43 13.58
CA ARG A 192 18.44 -4.80 13.10
C ARG A 192 17.24 -5.49 13.77
N GLU A 193 16.77 -4.95 14.90
CA GLU A 193 15.61 -5.44 15.65
C GLU A 193 14.37 -4.54 15.44
N SER A 194 14.56 -3.34 14.87
CA SER A 194 13.47 -2.43 14.52
C SER A 194 12.75 -2.84 13.23
N GLN A 195 11.43 -3.03 13.29
CA GLN A 195 10.55 -3.16 12.12
C GLN A 195 9.69 -1.90 11.97
N PRO A 196 10.13 -0.92 11.15
CA PRO A 196 9.37 0.32 10.96
C PRO A 196 8.10 0.15 10.12
N PHE A 197 7.97 -0.97 9.40
CA PHE A 197 6.79 -1.33 8.62
C PHE A 197 6.44 -2.80 8.83
N LEU A 198 5.16 -3.15 8.61
CA LEU A 198 4.80 -4.50 8.23
C LEU A 198 4.94 -4.59 6.71
N SER A 199 5.94 -5.32 6.25
CA SER A 199 6.25 -5.46 4.84
C SER A 199 5.47 -6.60 4.18
N SER A 200 5.50 -6.59 2.85
CA SER A 200 5.22 -7.74 1.99
C SER A 200 6.11 -8.92 2.39
N VAL A 201 5.59 -10.14 2.30
CA VAL A 201 6.31 -11.37 2.70
C VAL A 201 6.24 -12.44 1.62
N VAL A 202 7.29 -13.28 1.53
CA VAL A 202 7.29 -14.49 0.69
C VAL A 202 6.39 -15.53 1.35
N ASP A 203 5.14 -15.59 0.93
CA ASP A 203 4.07 -16.39 1.53
C ASP A 203 3.80 -17.71 0.80
N GLY A 204 4.44 -17.96 -0.34
CA GLY A 204 4.21 -19.14 -1.16
C GLY A 204 2.88 -19.13 -1.93
N VAL A 205 2.16 -18.00 -1.98
CA VAL A 205 0.82 -17.92 -2.59
C VAL A 205 0.65 -16.66 -3.44
N LEU A 206 1.04 -15.51 -2.90
CA LEU A 206 1.20 -14.27 -3.63
C LEU A 206 2.66 -14.16 -4.11
N LEU A 207 3.64 -14.24 -3.21
CA LEU A 207 5.06 -14.21 -3.53
C LEU A 207 5.68 -15.59 -3.24
N PRO A 208 6.07 -16.37 -4.27
CA PRO A 208 6.59 -17.72 -4.09
C PRO A 208 8.10 -17.78 -3.79
N LYS A 209 8.81 -16.67 -4.06
CA LYS A 209 10.25 -16.45 -3.87
C LYS A 209 10.49 -14.95 -3.66
N MET A 210 11.73 -14.55 -3.39
CA MET A 210 12.10 -13.13 -3.36
C MET A 210 11.91 -12.47 -4.74
N PRO A 211 11.55 -11.16 -4.80
CA PRO A 211 11.41 -10.43 -6.06
C PRO A 211 12.64 -10.51 -6.97
N GLU A 212 13.85 -10.49 -6.41
CA GLU A 212 15.12 -10.59 -7.14
C GLU A 212 15.24 -11.90 -7.90
N GLU A 213 14.82 -13.01 -7.29
CA GLU A 213 14.83 -14.34 -7.91
C GLU A 213 13.85 -14.38 -9.09
N LEU A 214 12.66 -13.81 -8.92
CA LEU A 214 11.59 -13.83 -9.93
C LEU A 214 11.92 -12.90 -11.12
N LEU A 215 12.55 -11.76 -10.84
CA LEU A 215 13.16 -10.87 -11.84
C LEU A 215 14.30 -11.57 -12.61
N ALA A 216 15.20 -12.26 -11.91
CA ALA A 216 16.31 -12.99 -12.53
C ALA A 216 15.84 -14.18 -13.40
N GLU A 217 14.81 -14.90 -12.93
CA GLU A 217 14.18 -16.01 -13.67
C GLU A 217 13.31 -15.53 -14.84
N LYS A 218 13.01 -14.23 -14.93
CA LYS A 218 12.13 -13.60 -15.94
C LYS A 218 10.71 -14.20 -15.98
N GLN A 219 10.26 -14.77 -14.86
CA GLN A 219 8.93 -15.37 -14.71
C GLN A 219 7.94 -14.30 -14.22
N LEU A 220 7.72 -13.28 -15.04
CA LEU A 220 6.89 -12.12 -14.72
C LEU A 220 5.90 -11.81 -15.84
N ASN A 221 4.80 -11.14 -15.49
CA ASN A 221 3.83 -10.68 -16.49
C ASN A 221 4.47 -9.62 -17.39
N THR A 222 4.69 -9.97 -18.66
CA THR A 222 5.23 -9.06 -19.68
C THR A 222 4.14 -8.13 -20.21
N VAL A 223 3.81 -7.12 -19.41
CA VAL A 223 2.94 -5.99 -19.79
C VAL A 223 3.79 -4.71 -19.94
N PRO A 224 3.32 -3.68 -20.69
CA PRO A 224 3.96 -2.37 -20.68
C PRO A 224 4.02 -1.81 -19.26
N TYR A 225 5.22 -1.48 -18.78
CA TYR A 225 5.47 -1.07 -17.42
C TYR A 225 6.29 0.23 -17.40
N ILE A 226 5.83 1.22 -16.64
CA ILE A 226 6.43 2.54 -16.52
C ILE A 226 6.90 2.70 -15.08
N VAL A 227 8.19 2.97 -14.90
CA VAL A 227 8.82 3.23 -13.60
C VAL A 227 9.40 4.63 -13.61
N GLY A 228 9.23 5.38 -12.53
CA GLY A 228 9.74 6.73 -12.36
C GLY A 228 10.09 7.03 -10.90
N ILE A 229 10.90 8.05 -10.70
CA ILE A 229 11.31 8.58 -9.40
C ILE A 229 11.30 10.11 -9.44
N ASN A 230 11.06 10.74 -8.31
CA ASN A 230 11.22 12.18 -8.13
C ASN A 230 12.70 12.54 -7.90
N HIS A 231 13.07 13.78 -8.21
CA HIS A 231 14.44 14.28 -8.02
C HIS A 231 14.88 14.33 -6.54
N GLN A 232 13.93 14.37 -5.59
CA GLN A 232 14.19 14.57 -4.16
C GLN A 232 13.23 13.75 -3.27
N GLU A 233 13.14 12.43 -3.47
CA GLU A 233 12.27 11.55 -2.66
C GLU A 233 12.46 11.74 -1.15
N PHE A 234 13.70 11.84 -0.70
CA PHE A 234 14.06 12.07 0.71
C PHE A 234 14.27 13.56 1.06
N GLY A 235 13.73 14.48 0.26
CA GLY A 235 13.99 15.91 0.40
C GLY A 235 13.30 16.60 1.59
N TRP A 236 12.06 16.19 1.90
CA TRP A 236 11.27 16.81 2.98
C TRP A 236 10.20 15.88 3.57
N ILE A 237 9.26 15.36 2.75
CA ILE A 237 8.08 14.64 3.25
C ILE A 237 8.47 13.40 4.06
N LEU A 238 9.28 12.51 3.48
CA LEU A 238 9.73 11.28 4.14
C LEU A 238 10.48 11.54 5.46
N PRO A 239 11.59 12.34 5.51
CA PRO A 239 12.29 12.57 6.76
C PRO A 239 11.43 13.26 7.83
N VAL A 240 10.51 14.16 7.45
CA VAL A 240 9.57 14.78 8.40
C VAL A 240 8.62 13.73 8.99
N MET A 241 7.98 12.91 8.15
CA MET A 241 7.07 11.85 8.61
C MET A 241 7.77 10.84 9.53
N MET A 242 9.00 10.46 9.18
CA MET A 242 9.79 9.49 9.93
C MET A 242 10.39 10.05 11.23
N GLY A 243 10.24 11.36 11.50
CA GLY A 243 10.78 12.01 12.68
C GLY A 243 12.31 12.16 12.66
N TYR A 244 12.93 12.26 11.47
CA TYR A 244 14.37 12.52 11.37
C TYR A 244 14.69 13.87 12.02
N PRO A 245 15.82 13.99 12.73
CA PRO A 245 16.30 15.26 13.24
C PRO A 245 16.87 16.10 12.07
N ILE A 246 15.99 16.77 11.33
CA ILE A 246 16.34 17.67 10.23
C ILE A 246 17.04 18.90 10.83
N SER A 247 18.34 19.00 10.59
CA SER A 247 19.18 20.12 11.01
C SER A 247 19.26 21.17 9.90
N GLU A 248 19.00 22.44 10.24
CA GLU A 248 19.26 23.58 9.33
C GLU A 248 20.76 23.83 9.07
N GLY A 249 21.64 23.25 9.89
CA GLY A 249 23.09 23.29 9.74
C GLY A 249 23.67 22.07 9.01
N LYS A 250 24.96 22.14 8.67
CA LYS A 250 25.72 20.99 8.17
C LYS A 250 25.77 19.90 9.24
N LEU A 251 25.26 18.70 8.92
CA LEU A 251 25.53 17.51 9.74
C LEU A 251 27.04 17.25 9.80
N ASP A 252 27.54 16.98 11.01
CA ASP A 252 28.87 16.41 11.17
C ASP A 252 28.87 14.92 10.77
N GLN A 253 30.05 14.39 10.46
CA GLN A 253 30.21 13.02 9.98
C GLN A 253 29.70 11.97 10.98
N LYS A 254 29.83 12.20 12.29
CA LYS A 254 29.40 11.24 13.32
C LYS A 254 27.87 11.19 13.38
N THR A 255 27.20 12.34 13.37
CA THR A 255 25.74 12.40 13.30
C THR A 255 25.22 11.79 11.99
N ALA A 256 25.84 12.10 10.85
CA ALA A 256 25.47 11.51 9.57
C ALA A 256 25.63 9.97 9.54
N SER A 257 26.75 9.43 10.03
CA SER A 257 26.95 7.98 10.15
C SER A 257 25.98 7.33 11.13
N SER A 258 25.64 8.00 12.24
CA SER A 258 24.68 7.49 13.22
C SER A 258 23.26 7.44 12.65
N LEU A 259 22.83 8.46 11.88
CA LEU A 259 21.53 8.45 11.23
C LEU A 259 21.48 7.38 10.13
N LEU A 260 22.50 7.28 9.27
CA LEU A 260 22.57 6.23 8.25
C LEU A 260 22.53 4.81 8.85
N TRP A 261 23.10 4.61 10.03
CA TRP A 261 22.98 3.34 10.75
C TRP A 261 21.56 3.11 11.27
N GLN A 262 20.91 4.10 11.88
CA GLN A 262 19.51 3.97 12.29
C GLN A 262 18.54 3.83 11.09
N SER A 263 18.89 4.36 9.92
CA SER A 263 18.17 4.14 8.67
C SER A 263 18.25 2.71 8.14
N PHE A 264 19.10 1.83 8.68
CA PHE A 264 19.38 0.50 8.13
C PHE A 264 18.13 -0.38 7.94
N SER A 265 17.19 -0.33 8.89
CA SER A 265 15.91 -1.07 8.79
C SER A 265 15.08 -0.61 7.59
N PHE A 266 15.16 0.67 7.22
CA PHE A 266 14.44 1.24 6.08
C PHE A 266 15.10 0.96 4.73
N THR A 267 16.38 0.56 4.70
CA THR A 267 17.13 0.30 3.47
C THR A 267 17.34 -1.18 3.17
N VAL A 268 17.06 -2.07 4.12
CA VAL A 268 17.26 -3.53 4.01
C VAL A 268 15.96 -4.34 4.16
N SER A 269 14.83 -3.71 4.52
CA SER A 269 13.49 -4.32 4.52
C SER A 269 12.71 -4.10 3.22
N VAL A 270 13.41 -4.11 2.08
CA VAL A 270 12.85 -4.11 0.72
C VAL A 270 13.20 -5.44 0.06
#